data_AF-F2RGE6-F1
#
_entry.id   AF-F2RGE6-F1
#
_cell.length_a   1.000
_cell.length_b   1.000
_cell.length_c   1.000
_cell.angle_alpha   90.00
_cell.angle_beta   90.00
_cell.angle_gamma   90.00
#
_symmetry.space_group_name_H-M   'P 1'
#
loop_
_entity.id
_entity.type
_entity.pdbx_description
1 polymer ?
#
loop_
_entity_poly.entity_id
_entity_poly.type
_entity_poly.pdbx_seq_one_letter_code
_entity_poly.pdbx_strand_id
1 'polypeptide(L)'
;MSRRSMSRPAMDSSATNSPAHPTDHPTRSGGSRMTQHTTSRRSLLTAALAAPAAVATAPLLTATPAAAADPVDGCQVVVPWTAIALDPAVTNQAGAPAEARVIRLAGTEFLQLRGIVTCAFTADAQLGTLPAEIRPPKLTRGVCPRNNSQGINAIRVEANTAGVINVFGPQTTNKVTWIQLDNFSSVLG
;
A
#
# COMPACT_ATOMS: atom_id res chain seq x y z
N MET A 1 -36.79 14.70 55.25
CA MET A 1 -35.32 14.51 55.16
C MET A 1 -34.89 14.90 53.75
N SER A 2 -34.73 16.20 53.50
CA SER A 2 -33.49 16.98 53.58
C SER A 2 -32.51 16.70 52.43
N ARG A 3 -32.29 17.77 51.65
CA ARG A 3 -31.61 17.88 50.36
C ARG A 3 -30.09 17.67 50.48
N ARG A 4 -29.43 17.24 49.40
CA ARG A 4 -28.16 17.85 49.00
C ARG A 4 -27.92 17.79 47.49
N SER A 5 -28.30 18.88 46.84
CA SER A 5 -27.74 19.34 45.57
C SER A 5 -26.28 19.70 45.80
N MET A 6 -25.37 19.17 44.97
CA MET A 6 -23.97 19.61 44.92
C MET A 6 -23.77 20.43 43.65
N SER A 7 -23.66 21.73 43.87
CA SER A 7 -23.25 22.74 42.90
C SER A 7 -21.81 22.50 42.45
N ARG A 8 -21.57 22.55 41.13
CA ARG A 8 -20.25 22.79 40.53
C ARG A 8 -20.14 24.28 40.18
N PRO A 9 -19.08 24.94 40.64
CA PRO A 9 -18.39 25.97 39.86
C PRO A 9 -16.86 25.76 39.97
N ALA A 10 -15.97 26.31 39.14
CA ALA A 10 -16.02 27.16 37.98
C ALA A 10 -14.76 26.83 37.15
N MET A 11 -14.84 27.04 35.83
CA MET A 11 -13.66 27.17 34.97
C MET A 11 -12.81 28.34 35.47
N ASP A 12 -11.51 28.11 35.60
CA ASP A 12 -10.55 29.22 35.65
C ASP A 12 -9.75 29.20 34.36
N SER A 13 -10.01 30.22 33.55
CA SER A 13 -9.29 30.55 32.34
C SER A 13 -8.05 31.34 32.73
N SER A 14 -6.88 30.70 32.72
CA SER A 14 -5.60 31.41 32.76
C SER A 14 -4.93 31.31 31.40
N ALA A 15 -5.21 32.33 30.59
CA ALA A 15 -4.38 32.72 29.47
C ALA A 15 -3.07 33.30 30.03
N THR A 16 -1.93 32.73 29.62
CA THR A 16 -0.62 33.36 29.80
C THR A 16 0.16 33.30 28.49
N ASN A 17 0.21 34.47 27.86
CA ASN A 17 1.23 35.01 26.97
C ASN A 17 2.40 34.07 26.62
N SER A 18 2.42 33.58 25.38
CA SER A 18 3.68 33.23 24.71
C SER A 18 4.32 34.50 24.16
N PRO A 19 5.60 34.80 24.48
CA PRO A 19 6.30 35.94 23.92
C PRO A 19 6.60 35.71 22.44
N ALA A 20 6.35 36.75 21.63
CA ALA A 20 6.68 36.81 20.22
C ALA A 20 8.17 36.52 19.99
N HIS A 21 8.44 35.53 19.15
CA HIS A 21 9.78 35.23 18.66
C HIS A 21 10.17 36.34 17.66
N PRO A 22 11.28 37.08 17.86
CA PRO A 22 11.76 38.00 16.84
C PRO A 22 12.29 37.18 15.66
N THR A 23 11.68 37.40 14.50
CA THR A 23 12.20 36.97 13.20
C THR A 23 13.28 37.95 12.77
N ASP A 24 14.54 37.65 13.10
CA ASP A 24 15.69 38.27 12.46
C ASP A 24 15.86 37.67 11.07
N HIS A 25 15.50 38.46 10.06
CA HIS A 25 15.67 38.14 8.65
C HIS A 25 16.97 38.79 8.17
N PRO A 26 18.07 38.04 7.94
CA PRO A 26 19.25 38.60 7.32
C PRO A 26 19.00 38.79 5.82
N THR A 27 19.04 40.05 5.38
CA THR A 27 19.11 40.47 3.98
C THR A 27 20.48 40.14 3.40
N ARG A 28 20.61 38.95 2.80
CA ARG A 28 21.80 38.59 2.01
C ARG A 28 21.68 39.15 0.60
N SER A 29 22.14 40.38 0.43
CA SER A 29 22.61 40.90 -0.85
C SER A 29 23.91 40.17 -1.23
N GLY A 30 23.89 39.46 -2.34
CA GLY A 30 25.03 38.67 -2.82
C GLY A 30 24.72 38.10 -4.18
N GLY A 31 24.85 38.93 -5.21
CA GLY A 31 24.74 38.51 -6.60
C GLY A 31 25.81 37.48 -6.93
N SER A 32 25.36 36.29 -7.33
CA SER A 32 26.15 35.35 -8.11
C SER A 32 25.31 34.97 -9.32
N ARG A 33 25.70 35.51 -10.49
CA ARG A 33 25.18 35.09 -11.79
C ARG A 33 25.55 33.61 -11.98
N MET A 34 24.65 32.73 -11.57
CA MET A 34 24.66 31.35 -12.05
C MET A 34 23.99 31.38 -13.41
N THR A 35 24.78 31.15 -14.45
CA THR A 35 24.33 30.97 -15.83
C THR A 35 23.24 29.92 -15.87
N GLN A 36 21.99 30.35 -16.07
CA GLN A 36 20.89 29.45 -16.39
C GLN A 36 21.23 28.73 -17.70
N HIS A 37 21.66 27.48 -17.61
CA HIS A 37 21.61 26.57 -18.75
C HIS A 37 20.14 26.22 -19.00
N THR A 38 19.46 27.07 -19.77
CA THR A 38 18.12 26.81 -20.27
C THR A 38 18.20 25.77 -21.38
N THR A 39 18.41 24.50 -21.01
CA THR A 39 18.27 23.40 -21.97
C THR A 39 16.77 23.25 -22.28
N SER A 40 16.35 23.97 -23.32
CA SER A 40 14.98 24.02 -23.81
C SER A 40 14.44 22.62 -24.06
N ARG A 41 13.29 22.29 -23.46
CA ARG A 41 12.53 21.02 -23.66
C ARG A 41 12.29 20.68 -25.13
N ARG A 42 12.40 21.65 -26.03
CA ARG A 42 12.29 21.49 -27.48
C ARG A 42 13.42 20.65 -28.08
N SER A 43 14.63 20.65 -27.52
CA SER A 43 15.76 19.88 -28.05
C SER A 43 15.67 18.38 -27.75
N LEU A 44 14.95 17.97 -26.71
CA LEU A 44 14.77 16.55 -26.36
C LEU A 44 13.77 15.84 -27.29
N LEU A 45 12.76 16.56 -27.79
CA LEU A 45 11.77 15.99 -28.71
C LEU A 45 12.34 15.76 -30.12
N THR A 46 13.35 16.54 -30.54
CA THR A 46 13.97 16.38 -31.86
C THR A 46 14.96 15.20 -31.91
N ALA A 47 15.54 14.78 -30.78
CA ALA A 47 16.41 13.59 -30.74
C ALA A 47 15.64 12.26 -30.79
N ALA A 48 14.35 12.24 -30.41
CA ALA A 48 13.53 11.03 -30.42
C ALA A 48 13.00 10.65 -31.81
N LEU A 49 13.03 11.58 -32.78
CA LEU A 49 12.50 11.35 -34.13
C LEU A 49 13.53 10.80 -35.14
N ALA A 50 14.78 10.56 -34.71
CA ALA A 50 15.86 10.06 -35.58
C ALA A 50 16.35 8.66 -35.19
N ALA A 51 15.54 7.86 -34.51
CA ALA A 51 15.82 6.44 -34.35
C ALA A 51 15.43 5.70 -35.65
N PRO A 52 16.34 4.98 -36.32
CA PRO A 52 16.00 4.20 -37.49
C PRO A 52 15.05 3.06 -37.10
N ALA A 53 13.88 3.04 -37.74
CA ALA A 53 12.96 1.91 -37.71
C ALA A 53 13.60 0.73 -38.45
N ALA A 54 14.34 -0.11 -37.73
CA ALA A 54 14.75 -1.41 -38.23
C ALA A 54 13.51 -2.33 -38.27
N VAL A 55 13.14 -2.69 -39.50
CA VAL A 55 12.02 -3.55 -39.86
C VAL A 55 12.26 -4.95 -39.30
N ALA A 56 11.52 -5.34 -38.25
CA ALA A 56 11.38 -6.73 -37.84
C ALA A 56 10.10 -7.30 -38.46
N THR A 57 10.10 -7.52 -39.78
CA THR A 57 9.12 -8.37 -40.44
C THR A 57 9.55 -9.82 -40.30
N ALA A 58 9.19 -10.44 -39.17
CA ALA A 58 9.11 -11.89 -39.03
C ALA A 58 7.66 -12.24 -38.67
N PRO A 59 7.04 -13.25 -39.30
CA PRO A 59 5.63 -13.55 -39.07
C PRO A 59 5.44 -14.09 -37.65
N LEU A 60 4.69 -13.35 -36.83
CA LEU A 60 4.21 -13.73 -35.50
C LEU A 60 3.25 -14.94 -35.49
N LEU A 61 3.03 -15.60 -36.63
CA LEU A 61 2.00 -16.63 -36.81
C LEU A 61 2.51 -18.07 -36.69
N THR A 62 3.79 -18.28 -36.39
CA THR A 62 4.35 -19.61 -36.09
C THR A 62 5.20 -19.64 -34.83
N ALA A 63 4.94 -18.72 -33.88
CA ALA A 63 5.49 -18.88 -32.54
C ALA A 63 4.79 -20.08 -31.89
N THR A 64 5.33 -21.28 -32.11
CA THR A 64 5.08 -22.45 -31.28
C THR A 64 5.20 -21.98 -29.84
N PRO A 65 4.17 -22.17 -28.97
CA PRO A 65 4.29 -21.81 -27.58
C PRO A 65 5.59 -22.42 -27.07
N ALA A 66 6.49 -21.60 -26.53
CA ALA A 66 7.69 -22.11 -25.91
C ALA A 66 7.24 -23.08 -24.83
N ALA A 67 7.36 -24.38 -25.13
CA ALA A 67 7.10 -25.44 -24.19
C ALA A 67 7.90 -25.12 -22.93
N ALA A 68 7.23 -25.23 -21.79
CA ALA A 68 7.76 -24.93 -20.48
C ALA A 68 9.19 -25.45 -20.31
N ALA A 69 10.17 -24.57 -20.50
CA ALA A 69 11.41 -24.72 -19.77
C ALA A 69 11.01 -24.49 -18.32
N ASP A 70 11.17 -25.52 -17.47
CA ASP A 70 11.05 -25.34 -16.03
C ASP A 70 11.86 -24.08 -15.67
N PRO A 71 11.26 -23.07 -15.02
CA PRO A 71 11.97 -21.87 -14.64
C PRO A 71 12.86 -22.22 -13.46
N VAL A 72 13.98 -22.89 -13.73
CA VAL A 72 14.98 -23.25 -12.72
C VAL A 72 15.61 -21.97 -12.14
N ASP A 73 15.56 -20.84 -12.88
CA ASP A 73 16.11 -19.54 -12.48
C ASP A 73 15.15 -18.33 -12.64
N GLY A 74 13.83 -18.56 -12.79
CA GLY A 74 12.86 -17.52 -13.14
C GLY A 74 11.77 -17.23 -12.09
N CYS A 75 10.97 -16.20 -12.35
CA CYS A 75 9.70 -15.99 -11.63
C CYS A 75 8.61 -16.89 -12.21
N GLN A 76 8.15 -17.85 -11.42
CA GLN A 76 7.05 -18.75 -11.77
C GLN A 76 5.77 -18.31 -11.05
N VAL A 77 4.64 -18.30 -11.77
CA VAL A 77 3.32 -18.23 -11.13
C VAL A 77 2.91 -19.65 -10.74
N VAL A 78 2.82 -19.92 -9.44
CA VAL A 78 2.41 -21.24 -8.89
C VAL A 78 0.89 -21.32 -8.82
N VAL A 79 0.27 -20.27 -8.31
CA VAL A 79 -1.18 -20.08 -8.34
C VAL A 79 -1.46 -18.70 -8.92
N PRO A 80 -2.33 -18.56 -9.94
CA PRO A 80 -2.69 -17.26 -10.50
C PRO A 80 -3.42 -16.39 -9.46
N TRP A 81 -3.73 -15.15 -9.84
CA TRP A 81 -4.58 -14.30 -9.01
C TRP A 81 -5.96 -14.94 -8.85
N THR A 82 -6.32 -15.19 -7.59
CA THR A 82 -7.59 -15.78 -7.19
C THR A 82 -8.27 -14.84 -6.19
N ALA A 83 -9.59 -14.70 -6.32
CA ALA A 83 -10.37 -13.82 -5.45
C ALA A 83 -10.26 -14.22 -3.98
N ILE A 84 -10.15 -13.23 -3.10
CA ILE A 84 -10.29 -13.40 -1.66
C ILE A 84 -11.78 -13.36 -1.32
N ALA A 85 -12.26 -14.31 -0.51
CA ALA A 85 -13.60 -14.25 0.04
C ALA A 85 -13.63 -13.24 1.20
N LEU A 86 -14.07 -12.02 0.90
CA LEU A 86 -14.10 -10.93 1.88
C LEU A 86 -15.14 -11.17 2.99
N ASP A 87 -14.82 -10.67 4.18
CA ASP A 87 -15.82 -10.51 5.24
C ASP A 87 -16.98 -9.62 4.75
N PRO A 88 -18.25 -9.89 5.12
CA PRO A 88 -19.40 -9.12 4.64
C PRO A 88 -19.34 -7.60 4.91
N ALA A 89 -18.58 -7.17 5.93
CA ALA A 89 -18.38 -5.76 6.25
C ALA A 89 -17.28 -5.08 5.41
N VAL A 90 -16.59 -5.84 4.54
CA VAL A 90 -15.48 -5.37 3.69
C VAL A 90 -15.91 -5.40 2.24
N THR A 91 -15.59 -4.35 1.50
CA THR A 91 -15.98 -4.22 0.09
C THR A 91 -14.76 -3.95 -0.78
N ASN A 92 -14.78 -4.49 -1.99
CA ASN A 92 -13.76 -4.19 -2.99
C ASN A 92 -13.94 -2.76 -3.52
N GLN A 93 -12.82 -2.07 -3.76
CA GLN A 93 -12.83 -0.90 -4.63
C GLN A 93 -13.06 -1.36 -6.09
N ALA A 94 -13.91 -0.63 -6.81
CA ALA A 94 -14.16 -0.91 -8.23
C ALA A 94 -12.85 -0.83 -9.04
N GLY A 95 -12.59 -1.85 -9.86
CA GLY A 95 -11.38 -1.96 -10.68
C GLY A 95 -10.12 -2.42 -9.94
N ALA A 96 -10.19 -2.67 -8.63
CA ALA A 96 -9.06 -3.15 -7.82
C ALA A 96 -9.52 -4.22 -6.81
N PRO A 97 -10.05 -5.37 -7.27
CA PRO A 97 -10.55 -6.42 -6.38
C PRO A 97 -9.43 -7.02 -5.53
N ALA A 98 -9.78 -7.42 -4.31
CA ALA A 98 -8.90 -8.14 -3.40
C ALA A 98 -8.66 -9.56 -3.91
N GLU A 99 -7.41 -9.83 -4.25
CA GLU A 99 -6.98 -11.11 -4.82
C GLU A 99 -5.65 -11.53 -4.18
N ALA A 100 -5.39 -12.83 -4.25
CA ALA A 100 -4.18 -13.45 -3.75
C ALA A 100 -3.57 -14.35 -4.82
N ARG A 101 -2.25 -14.48 -4.83
CA ARG A 101 -1.53 -15.40 -5.70
C ARG A 101 -0.34 -16.01 -4.97
N VAL A 102 0.20 -17.09 -5.55
CA VAL A 102 1.48 -17.64 -5.12
C VAL A 102 2.44 -17.56 -6.30
N ILE A 103 3.60 -16.95 -6.08
CA ILE A 103 4.71 -16.97 -7.03
C ILE A 103 5.89 -17.71 -6.42
N ARG A 104 6.77 -18.23 -7.26
CA ARG A 104 8.05 -18.82 -6.87
C ARG A 104 9.18 -18.01 -7.52
N LEU A 105 10.15 -17.61 -6.71
CA LEU A 105 11.36 -16.89 -7.12
C LEU A 105 12.55 -17.67 -6.57
N ALA A 106 13.44 -18.17 -7.45
CA ALA A 106 14.62 -18.93 -7.06
C ALA A 106 14.31 -20.04 -6.02
N GLY A 107 13.29 -20.86 -6.30
CA GLY A 107 12.85 -21.94 -5.42
C GLY A 107 12.06 -21.51 -4.17
N THR A 108 11.95 -20.21 -3.88
CA THR A 108 11.21 -19.70 -2.72
C THR A 108 9.81 -19.25 -3.11
N GLU A 109 8.79 -19.74 -2.42
CA GLU A 109 7.40 -19.35 -2.67
C GLU A 109 6.98 -18.15 -1.83
N PHE A 110 6.23 -17.25 -2.46
CA PHE A 110 5.71 -16.02 -1.86
C PHE A 110 4.20 -15.95 -2.04
N LEU A 111 3.48 -15.76 -0.94
CA LEU A 111 2.10 -15.31 -0.97
C LEU A 111 2.08 -13.81 -1.21
N GLN A 112 1.37 -13.39 -2.25
CA GLN A 112 1.16 -11.99 -2.57
C GLN A 112 -0.33 -11.68 -2.56
N LEU A 113 -0.69 -10.52 -2.02
CA LEU A 113 -2.04 -9.97 -2.10
C LEU A 113 -2.03 -8.74 -3.01
N ARG A 114 -3.20 -8.38 -3.54
CA ARG A 114 -3.39 -7.14 -4.30
C ARG A 114 -4.78 -6.58 -4.11
N GLY A 115 -4.98 -5.36 -4.59
CA GLY A 115 -6.27 -4.68 -4.59
C GLY A 115 -6.46 -3.73 -3.43
N ILE A 116 -7.60 -3.05 -3.43
CA ILE A 116 -7.95 -2.05 -2.41
C ILE A 116 -9.31 -2.42 -1.83
N VAL A 117 -9.39 -2.47 -0.51
CA VAL A 117 -10.64 -2.73 0.21
C VAL A 117 -11.09 -1.51 1.00
N THR A 118 -12.40 -1.29 1.05
CA THR A 118 -13.05 -0.33 1.96
C THR A 118 -13.64 -1.08 3.14
N CYS A 119 -13.44 -0.54 4.34
CA CYS A 119 -13.87 -1.15 5.60
C CYS A 119 -14.19 -0.10 6.66
N ALA A 120 -14.50 -0.56 7.88
CA ALA A 120 -14.82 0.32 9.01
C ALA A 120 -14.20 -0.14 10.34
N PHE A 121 -12.98 -0.67 10.32
CA PHE A 121 -12.39 -1.31 11.50
C PHE A 121 -11.97 -0.30 12.59
N THR A 122 -12.40 -0.59 13.82
CA THR A 122 -12.07 0.16 15.05
C THR A 122 -11.37 -0.70 16.11
N ALA A 123 -11.13 -1.97 15.80
CA ALA A 123 -10.36 -2.95 16.55
C ALA A 123 -9.77 -3.96 15.57
N ASP A 124 -8.97 -4.91 16.06
CA ASP A 124 -8.52 -6.05 15.26
C ASP A 124 -9.72 -6.79 14.66
N ALA A 125 -9.64 -7.12 13.38
CA ALA A 125 -10.76 -7.64 12.62
C ALA A 125 -10.33 -8.58 11.50
N GLN A 126 -11.25 -9.43 11.07
CA GLN A 126 -11.07 -10.26 9.89
C GLN A 126 -11.33 -9.43 8.61
N LEU A 127 -10.44 -9.55 7.63
CA LEU A 127 -10.61 -8.99 6.30
C LEU A 127 -11.31 -9.95 5.35
N GLY A 128 -10.98 -11.24 5.44
CA GLY A 128 -11.53 -12.27 4.57
C GLY A 128 -10.87 -13.63 4.77
N THR A 129 -11.06 -14.52 3.81
CA THR A 129 -10.45 -15.84 3.76
C THR A 129 -9.84 -16.13 2.40
N LEU A 130 -8.68 -16.80 2.44
CA LEU A 130 -7.99 -17.33 1.28
C LEU A 130 -8.65 -18.63 0.81
N PRO A 131 -8.77 -18.84 -0.52
CA PRO A 131 -9.06 -20.15 -1.12
C PRO A 131 -8.16 -21.26 -0.56
N ALA A 132 -8.68 -22.49 -0.56
CA ALA A 132 -7.99 -23.63 0.05
C ALA A 132 -6.64 -23.92 -0.61
N GLU A 133 -6.49 -23.66 -1.90
CA GLU A 133 -5.28 -23.94 -2.67
C GLU A 133 -4.09 -23.02 -2.31
N ILE A 134 -4.34 -21.89 -1.65
CA ILE A 134 -3.32 -20.86 -1.35
C ILE A 134 -3.16 -20.58 0.14
N ARG A 135 -3.63 -21.47 1.00
CA ARG A 135 -3.47 -21.31 2.45
C ARG A 135 -1.99 -21.45 2.83
N PRO A 136 -1.42 -20.48 3.56
CA PRO A 136 -0.02 -20.54 3.91
C PRO A 136 0.23 -21.67 4.93
N PRO A 137 1.38 -22.36 4.88
CA PRO A 137 1.68 -23.46 5.81
C PRO A 137 2.10 -22.95 7.20
N LYS A 138 2.34 -21.65 7.33
CA LYS A 138 2.67 -20.95 8.57
C LYS A 138 1.99 -19.58 8.61
N LEU A 139 2.03 -18.92 9.76
CA LEU A 139 1.55 -17.55 9.86
C LEU A 139 2.41 -16.62 9.01
N THR A 140 1.79 -15.98 8.02
CA THR A 140 2.42 -14.97 7.16
C THR A 140 2.00 -13.59 7.60
N ARG A 141 2.92 -12.64 7.55
CA ARG A 141 2.69 -11.26 7.97
C ARG A 141 3.17 -10.30 6.90
N GLY A 142 2.44 -9.20 6.73
CA GLY A 142 2.79 -8.10 5.85
C GLY A 142 2.31 -6.78 6.42
N VAL A 143 2.86 -5.69 5.89
CA VAL A 143 2.45 -4.32 6.23
C VAL A 143 1.82 -3.71 5.00
N CYS A 144 0.58 -3.25 5.13
CA CYS A 144 -0.19 -2.68 4.04
C CYS A 144 -0.45 -1.19 4.30
N PRO A 145 -0.40 -0.32 3.27
CA PRO A 145 -0.90 1.04 3.38
C PRO A 145 -2.39 1.06 3.75
N ARG A 146 -2.78 2.08 4.50
CA ARG A 146 -4.16 2.39 4.88
C ARG A 146 -4.38 3.90 4.87
N ASN A 147 -5.61 4.33 5.14
CA ASN A 147 -5.93 5.75 5.34
C ASN A 147 -4.95 6.39 6.33
N ASN A 148 -4.40 7.54 5.92
CA ASN A 148 -3.55 8.36 6.77
C ASN A 148 -4.42 9.14 7.74
N SER A 149 -4.27 8.85 9.03
CA SER A 149 -4.93 9.57 10.12
C SER A 149 -3.97 9.63 11.30
N GLN A 150 -3.77 10.84 11.84
CA GLN A 150 -2.84 11.12 12.93
C GLN A 150 -1.40 10.67 12.63
N GLY A 151 -0.98 10.72 11.36
CA GLY A 151 0.35 10.30 10.92
C GLY A 151 0.54 8.77 10.83
N ILE A 152 -0.49 7.97 11.13
CA ILE A 152 -0.48 6.52 10.97
C ILE A 152 -1.09 6.18 9.60
N ASN A 153 -0.29 5.54 8.74
CA ASN A 153 -0.62 5.24 7.35
C ASN A 153 -0.34 3.79 6.95
N ALA A 154 -0.04 2.91 7.92
CA ALA A 154 0.26 1.51 7.69
C ALA A 154 -0.50 0.62 8.68
N ILE A 155 -0.81 -0.60 8.26
CA ILE A 155 -1.52 -1.60 9.06
C ILE A 155 -0.88 -2.97 8.92
N ARG A 156 -0.87 -3.76 9.99
CA ARG A 156 -0.41 -5.15 9.94
C ARG A 156 -1.53 -6.03 9.40
N VAL A 157 -1.21 -6.83 8.41
CA VAL A 157 -2.08 -7.87 7.85
C VAL A 157 -1.41 -9.22 8.08
N GLU A 158 -2.16 -10.21 8.53
CA GLU A 158 -1.66 -11.58 8.70
C GLU A 158 -2.59 -12.57 8.01
N ALA A 159 -2.03 -13.57 7.35
CA ALA A 159 -2.78 -14.73 6.86
C ALA A 159 -2.29 -16.00 7.60
N ASN A 160 -3.22 -16.69 8.26
CA ASN A 160 -2.91 -17.88 9.06
C ASN A 160 -3.10 -19.19 8.26
N THR A 161 -2.80 -20.32 8.88
CA THR A 161 -2.87 -21.65 8.25
C THR A 161 -4.29 -22.12 7.91
N ALA A 162 -5.32 -21.52 8.51
CA ALA A 162 -6.71 -21.72 8.12
C ALA A 162 -7.11 -20.87 6.90
N GLY A 163 -6.21 -20.03 6.39
CA GLY A 163 -6.48 -19.07 5.32
C GLY A 163 -7.18 -17.80 5.79
N VAL A 164 -7.39 -17.61 7.09
CA VAL A 164 -8.03 -16.39 7.60
C VAL A 164 -7.06 -15.22 7.48
N ILE A 165 -7.52 -14.13 6.87
CA ILE A 165 -6.77 -12.88 6.75
C ILE A 165 -7.27 -11.92 7.83
N ASN A 166 -6.39 -11.57 8.77
CA ASN A 166 -6.67 -10.65 9.87
C ASN A 166 -5.91 -9.34 9.72
N VAL A 167 -6.53 -8.26 10.18
CA VAL A 167 -5.99 -6.91 10.22
C VAL A 167 -5.82 -6.51 11.68
N PHE A 168 -4.64 -6.00 12.01
CA PHE A 168 -4.27 -5.65 13.38
C PHE A 168 -3.84 -4.21 13.52
N GLY A 169 -4.23 -3.59 14.64
CA GLY A 169 -3.92 -2.20 14.97
C GLY A 169 -5.00 -1.14 14.71
N PRO A 170 -6.20 -1.40 14.12
CA PRO A 170 -7.26 -0.40 14.15
C PRO A 170 -7.67 -0.06 15.60
N GLN A 171 -8.03 1.19 15.85
CA GLN A 171 -8.49 1.69 17.15
C GLN A 171 -9.69 2.60 16.98
N THR A 172 -10.52 2.79 18.00
CA THR A 172 -11.70 3.67 17.94
C THR A 172 -11.33 5.13 17.65
N THR A 173 -10.21 5.60 18.20
CA THR A 173 -9.65 6.94 17.95
C THR A 173 -8.91 7.06 16.62
N ASN A 174 -8.62 5.92 15.96
CA ASN A 174 -7.91 5.88 14.70
C ASN A 174 -8.42 4.74 13.80
N LYS A 175 -9.65 4.93 13.31
CA LYS A 175 -10.39 4.00 12.46
C LYS A 175 -9.64 3.75 11.13
N VAL A 176 -9.65 2.49 10.70
CA VAL A 176 -9.23 2.12 9.34
C VAL A 176 -10.44 2.12 8.42
N THR A 177 -10.37 2.90 7.34
CA THR A 177 -11.46 3.03 6.35
C THR A 177 -11.13 2.41 5.01
N TRP A 178 -9.85 2.24 4.70
CA TRP A 178 -9.40 1.49 3.53
C TRP A 178 -8.02 0.88 3.75
N ILE A 179 -7.70 -0.17 3.00
CA ILE A 179 -6.40 -0.86 3.00
C ILE A 179 -6.00 -1.19 1.56
N GLN A 180 -4.75 -0.90 1.18
CA GLN A 180 -4.17 -1.29 -0.10
C GLN A 180 -3.26 -2.51 0.10
N LEU A 181 -3.60 -3.62 -0.55
CA LEU A 181 -2.98 -4.93 -0.28
C LEU A 181 -1.73 -5.20 -1.11
N ASP A 182 -1.42 -4.38 -2.11
CA ASP A 182 -0.31 -4.61 -3.06
C ASP A 182 1.09 -4.69 -2.41
N ASN A 183 1.24 -4.18 -1.19
CA ASN A 183 2.48 -4.26 -0.42
C ASN A 183 2.63 -5.58 0.36
N PHE A 184 1.61 -6.44 0.39
CA PHE A 184 1.72 -7.74 1.05
C PHE A 184 2.49 -8.72 0.15
N SER A 185 3.67 -9.10 0.60
CA SER A 185 4.44 -10.22 0.05
C SER A 185 5.12 -10.94 1.21
N SER A 186 4.87 -12.24 1.37
CA SER A 186 5.38 -13.02 2.50
C SER A 186 5.84 -14.41 2.04
N VAL A 187 6.96 -14.87 2.58
CA VAL A 187 7.52 -16.19 2.26
C VAL A 187 6.64 -17.30 2.84
N LEU A 188 6.32 -18.31 2.03
CA LEU A 188 5.56 -19.49 2.44
C LEU A 188 6.46 -20.59 3.05
N GLY A 189 7.69 -20.75 2.53
CA GLY A 189 8.70 -21.74 2.95
C GLY A 189 9.41 -21.36 4.25
#